data_AF-A0A383AUJ9-F1
#
_entry.id   AF-A0A383AUJ9-F1
#
_cell.length_a   1.000
_cell.length_b   1.000
_cell.length_c   1.000
_cell.angle_alpha   90.00
_cell.angle_beta   90.00
_cell.angle_gamma   90.00
#
_symmetry.space_group_name_H-M   'P 1'
#
loop_
_entity.id
_entity.type
_entity.pdbx_description
1 polymer ?
#
loop_
_entity_poly.entity_id
_entity_poly.type
_entity_poly.pdbx_seq_one_letter_code
_entity_poly.pdbx_strand_id
1 'polypeptide(L)' 'PSHERVIRTLREWKVRIDESLFLGGLQKVDFLKVYQADIFFDDQEENCDSASEEVPTGQVVNLKT' A
#
# COMPACT_ATOMS: atom_id res chain seq x y z
N PRO A 1 2.80 18.05 -8.48
CA PRO A 1 2.78 16.64 -8.95
C PRO A 1 1.92 15.77 -8.01
N SER A 2 1.34 14.64 -8.46
CA SER A 2 0.48 13.78 -7.61
C SER A 2 1.26 13.14 -6.45
N HIS A 3 2.48 12.66 -6.70
CA HIS A 3 3.32 12.00 -5.68
C HIS A 3 3.72 12.93 -4.53
N GLU A 4 3.98 14.21 -4.80
CA GLU A 4 4.31 15.20 -3.76
C GLU A 4 3.18 15.41 -2.74
N ARG A 5 1.91 15.29 -3.18
CA ARG A 5 0.75 15.47 -2.29
C ARG A 5 0.69 14.36 -1.23
N VAL A 6 0.89 13.11 -1.66
CA VAL A 6 0.89 11.94 -0.75
C VAL A 6 1.97 12.09 0.32
N ILE A 7 3.19 12.45 -0.09
CA ILE A 7 4.32 12.62 0.84
C ILE A 7 4.06 13.74 1.85
N ARG A 8 3.47 14.87 1.42
CA ARG A 8 3.11 15.98 2.31
C ARG A 8 2.09 15.54 3.36
N THR A 9 1.01 14.88 2.95
CA THR A 9 -0.03 14.39 3.87
C THR A 9 0.52 13.44 4.92
N LEU A 10 1.33 12.44 4.51
CA LEU A 10 1.90 11.49 5.46
C LEU A 10 2.87 12.15 6.46
N ARG A 11 3.62 13.17 6.01
CA ARG A 11 4.48 13.98 6.90
C ARG A 11 3.67 14.82 7.88
N GLU A 12 2.58 15.44 7.43
CA GLU A 12 1.66 16.19 8.30
C GLU A 12 1.05 15.28 9.37
N TRP A 13 0.75 14.02 9.03
CA TRP A 13 0.30 12.99 9.97
C TRP A 13 1.41 12.40 10.84
N LYS A 14 2.66 12.84 10.66
CA LYS A 14 3.84 12.37 11.38
C LYS A 14 4.11 10.87 11.19
N VAL A 15 3.75 10.33 10.03
CA VAL A 15 4.12 8.96 9.64
C VAL A 15 5.59 8.97 9.20
N ARG A 16 6.40 8.11 9.84
CA ARG A 16 7.79 7.86 9.40
C ARG A 16 7.75 6.95 8.18
N ILE A 17 8.37 7.37 7.09
CA ILE A 17 8.45 6.61 5.85
C ILE A 17 9.93 6.32 5.60
N ASP A 18 10.27 5.04 5.46
CA ASP A 18 11.59 4.61 5.01
C ASP A 18 11.68 4.71 3.49
N GLU A 19 10.72 4.12 2.76
CA GLU A 19 10.65 4.17 1.30
C GLU A 19 9.20 4.37 0.80
N SER A 20 9.05 4.99 -0.37
CA SER A 20 7.76 5.16 -1.04
C SER A 20 7.89 4.88 -2.54
N LEU A 21 7.01 4.04 -3.07
CA LEU A 21 7.04 3.59 -4.46
C LEU A 21 5.75 4.04 -5.18
N PHE A 22 5.91 4.60 -6.38
CA PHE A 22 4.79 4.99 -7.24
C PHE A 22 4.79 4.11 -8.48
N LEU A 23 3.99 3.05 -8.46
CA LEU A 23 4.13 1.91 -9.36
C LEU A 23 3.67 2.14 -10.80
N GLY A 24 2.94 3.23 -11.10
CA GLY A 24 2.57 3.58 -12.48
C GLY A 24 1.78 2.50 -13.24
N GLY A 25 1.09 1.60 -12.53
CA GLY A 25 0.36 0.47 -13.12
C GLY A 25 1.07 -0.89 -13.04
N LEU A 26 2.28 -0.95 -12.48
CA LEU A 26 2.93 -2.23 -12.16
C LEU A 26 2.18 -2.97 -11.04
N GLN A 27 2.30 -4.29 -11.03
CA GLN A 27 1.68 -5.17 -10.04
C GLN A 27 2.31 -4.96 -8.66
N LYS A 28 1.48 -4.75 -7.64
CA LYS A 28 1.93 -4.53 -6.26
C LYS A 28 2.63 -5.77 -5.69
N VAL A 29 2.15 -6.96 -6.02
CA VAL A 29 2.62 -8.24 -5.49
C VAL A 29 4.10 -8.48 -5.77
N ASP A 30 4.60 -8.08 -6.95
CA ASP A 30 6.01 -8.23 -7.31
C ASP A 30 6.92 -7.48 -6.31
N PHE A 31 6.49 -6.31 -5.85
CA PHE A 31 7.22 -5.53 -4.86
C PHE A 31 7.08 -6.16 -3.47
N LEU A 32 5.88 -6.58 -3.07
CA LEU A 32 5.67 -7.21 -1.76
C LEU A 32 6.58 -8.44 -1.56
N LYS A 33 6.77 -9.25 -2.62
CA LYS A 33 7.71 -10.39 -2.62
C LYS A 33 9.15 -9.97 -2.45
N VAL A 34 9.61 -9.01 -3.25
CA VAL A 34 11.01 -8.56 -3.24
C VAL A 34 11.37 -7.91 -1.91
N TYR A 35 10.46 -7.12 -1.35
CA TYR A 35 10.64 -6.46 -0.06
C TYR A 35 10.40 -7.39 1.14
N GLN A 36 9.92 -8.62 0.90
CA GLN A 36 9.54 -9.58 1.95
C GLN A 36 8.63 -8.92 3.00
N ALA A 37 7.56 -8.28 2.53
CA ALA A 37 6.67 -7.54 3.41
C ALA A 37 6.07 -8.45 4.47
N ASP A 38 6.10 -8.01 5.73
CA ASP A 38 5.48 -8.74 6.84
C ASP A 38 3.95 -8.61 6.82
N ILE A 39 3.44 -7.47 6.35
CA ILE A 39 2.01 -7.15 6.31
C ILE A 39 1.69 -6.17 5.18
N PHE A 40 0.53 -6.35 4.57
CA PHE A 40 0.02 -5.46 3.52
C PHE A 40 -1.40 -4.99 3.84
N PHE A 41 -1.68 -3.71 3.56
CA PHE A 41 -3.00 -3.09 3.74
C PHE A 41 -3.39 -2.33 2.47
N ASP A 42 -4.61 -2.58 1.99
CA ASP A 42 -5.19 -1.90 0.84
C ASP A 42 -6.72 -1.83 0.99
N ASP A 43 -7.37 -0.88 0.31
CA ASP A 43 -8.84 -0.74 0.34
C ASP A 43 -9.52 -1.42 -0.86
N GLN A 44 -8.77 -1.79 -1.90
CA GLN A 44 -9.31 -2.49 -3.07
C GLN A 44 -9.21 -4.01 -2.89
N GLU A 45 -10.35 -4.68 -3.08
CA GLU A 45 -10.47 -6.14 -2.97
C GLU A 45 -9.51 -6.87 -3.92
N GLU A 46 -9.45 -6.45 -5.20
CA GLU A 46 -8.55 -7.06 -6.19
C GLU A 46 -7.06 -7.03 -5.78
N ASN A 47 -6.60 -5.92 -5.19
CA ASN A 47 -5.23 -5.83 -4.67
C ASN A 47 -5.03 -6.76 -3.47
N CYS A 48 -6.03 -6.85 -2.59
CA CYS A 48 -5.97 -7.66 -1.39
C CYS A 48 -5.96 -9.14 -1.73
N ASP A 49 -6.83 -9.59 -2.64
CA ASP A 49 -6.92 -10.97 -3.09
C ASP A 49 -5.58 -11.42 -3.65
N SER A 50 -5.00 -10.66 -4.58
CA SER A 50 -3.72 -10.97 -5.18
C SER A 50 -2.56 -10.95 -4.18
N ALA A 51 -2.54 -10.02 -3.22
CA ALA A 51 -1.48 -9.95 -2.21
C ALA A 51 -1.61 -11.03 -1.12
N SER A 52 -2.83 -11.46 -0.80
CA SER A 52 -3.09 -12.43 0.26
C SER A 52 -2.50 -13.82 -0.01
N GLU A 53 -2.22 -14.14 -1.27
CA GLU A 53 -1.53 -15.37 -1.68
C GLU A 53 -0.06 -15.39 -1.21
N GLU A 54 0.51 -14.23 -0.88
CA GLU A 54 1.96 -14.06 -0.72
C GLU A 54 2.34 -13.43 0.62
N VAL A 55 1.51 -12.51 1.13
CA VAL A 55 1.77 -11.73 2.35
C VAL A 55 0.50 -11.62 3.19
N PRO A 56 0.59 -11.69 4.53
CA PRO A 56 -0.53 -11.38 5.41
C PRO A 56 -1.19 -10.05 5.03
N THR A 57 -2.44 -10.11 4.59
CA THR A 57 -3.12 -8.97 3.98
C THR A 57 -4.38 -8.60 4.74
N GLY A 58 -4.53 -7.31 5.03
CA GLY A 58 -5.73 -6.74 5.66
C GLY A 58 -6.44 -5.77 4.72
N GLN A 59 -7.67 -6.13 4.30
CA GLN A 59 -8.51 -5.21 3.55
C GLN A 59 -9.06 -4.11 4.45
N VAL A 60 -8.74 -2.86 4.11
CA VAL A 60 -9.22 -1.67 4.82
C VAL A 60 -10.61 -1.32 4.32
N VAL A 61 -11.63 -1.79 5.04
CA VAL A 61 -13.02 -1.51 4.70
C VAL A 61 -13.38 -0.04 4.93
N ASN A 62 -13.89 0.63 3.90
CA ASN A 62 -14.53 1.92 4.08
C ASN A 62 -15.97 1.70 4.55
N LEU A 63 -16.13 1.64 5.87
CA LEU A 63 -17.43 1.64 6.52
C LEU A 63 -18.00 3.06 6.39
N LYS A 64 -18.59 3.40 5.23
CA LYS A 64 -19.35 4.65 5.13
C LYS A 64 -20.51 4.58 6.13
N THR A 65 -20.40 5.38 7.19
CA THR A 65 -21.50 5.75 8.09
C THR A 65 -22.32 6.89 7.50
#